data_AF-A0A354ZHP5-F1
#
_entry.id   AF-A0A354ZHP5-F1
#
_cell.length_a   1.000
_cell.length_b   1.000
_cell.length_c   1.000
_cell.angle_alpha   90.00
_cell.angle_beta   90.00
_cell.angle_gamma   90.00
#
_symmetry.space_group_name_H-M   'P 1'
#
loop_
_entity.id
_entity.type
_entity.pdbx_description
1 polymer ?
#
loop_
_entity_poly.entity_id
_entity_poly.type
_entity_poly.pdbx_seq_one_letter_code
_entity_poly.pdbx_strand_id
1 'polypeptide(L)'
;KVYRGMGSLGAMRDGSSDRYFQEGVSKLVPEGIEGRVPYKGTVSDTVYQLIGGVRAGMGYVGAANLSQLVEHARFMRITGAGLREGHPH
;
A
#
# COMPACT_ATOMS: atom_id res chain seq x y z
N LYS A 1 -5.03 11.75 10.85
CA LYS A 1 -6.06 11.86 9.79
C LYS A 1 -6.88 10.58 9.78
N VAL A 2 -8.20 10.65 9.53
CA VAL A 2 -9.03 9.44 9.37
C VAL A 2 -8.66 8.79 8.04
N TYR A 3 -8.50 7.47 8.04
CA TYR A 3 -8.25 6.66 6.86
C TYR A 3 -9.25 5.50 6.89
N ARG A 4 -9.99 5.31 5.80
CA ARG A 4 -11.02 4.28 5.71
C ARG A 4 -10.89 3.52 4.40
N GLY A 5 -11.06 2.20 4.47
CA GLY A 5 -11.18 1.38 3.28
C GLY A 5 -12.48 1.70 2.53
N MET A 6 -12.48 1.57 1.21
CA MET A 6 -13.69 1.84 0.41
C MET A 6 -14.84 0.87 0.75
N GLY A 7 -14.57 -0.31 1.32
CA GLY A 7 -15.58 -1.26 1.78
C GLY A 7 -16.00 -1.06 3.23
N SER A 8 -15.58 0.03 3.88
CA SER A 8 -16.02 0.37 5.23
C SER A 8 -17.47 0.87 5.21
N LEU A 9 -18.18 0.71 6.34
CA LEU A 9 -19.57 1.14 6.45
C LEU A 9 -19.74 2.63 6.14
N GLY A 10 -18.86 3.50 6.64
CA GLY A 10 -18.93 4.92 6.36
C GLY A 10 -18.68 5.23 4.89
N ALA A 11 -17.69 4.61 4.26
CA ALA A 11 -17.43 4.82 2.83
C ALA A 11 -18.59 4.33 1.95
N MET A 12 -19.13 3.13 2.24
CA MET A 12 -20.21 2.54 1.43
C MET A 12 -21.50 3.34 1.52
N ARG A 13 -21.82 3.90 2.70
CA ARG A 13 -22.95 4.83 2.87
C ARG A 13 -22.75 6.14 2.09
N ASP A 14 -21.51 6.57 1.90
CA ASP A 14 -21.14 7.76 1.13
C ASP A 14 -21.00 7.47 -0.38
N GLY A 15 -21.44 6.30 -0.86
CA GLY A 15 -21.56 5.99 -2.29
C GLY A 15 -20.54 5.00 -2.85
N SER A 16 -19.69 4.37 -2.03
CA SER A 16 -18.79 3.32 -2.52
C SER A 16 -19.41 1.92 -2.57
N SER A 17 -20.70 1.77 -2.25
CA SER A 17 -21.40 0.47 -2.20
C SER A 17 -21.48 -0.27 -3.54
N ASP A 18 -21.56 0.47 -4.66
CA ASP A 18 -21.57 -0.11 -6.02
C ASP A 18 -20.32 -0.96 -6.29
N ARG A 19 -19.16 -0.49 -5.84
CA ARG A 19 -17.88 -1.22 -5.94
C ARG A 19 -17.93 -2.60 -5.27
N TYR A 20 -18.83 -2.78 -4.30
CA TYR A 20 -19.01 -4.01 -3.53
C TYR A 20 -20.33 -4.72 -3.86
N PHE A 21 -21.01 -4.32 -4.95
CA PHE A 21 -22.28 -4.90 -5.39
C PHE A 21 -23.39 -4.82 -4.33
N GLN A 22 -23.35 -3.80 -3.48
CA GLN A 22 -24.31 -3.58 -2.39
C GLN A 22 -25.17 -2.31 -2.61
N GLU A 23 -25.29 -1.86 -3.86
CA GLU A 23 -26.16 -0.74 -4.20
C GLU A 23 -27.64 -1.10 -3.95
N GLY A 24 -28.39 -0.18 -3.32
CA GLY A 24 -29.80 -0.40 -2.98
C GLY A 24 -30.06 -1.37 -1.81
N VAL A 25 -29.03 -1.94 -1.19
CA VAL A 25 -29.16 -2.86 -0.06
C VAL A 25 -29.35 -2.07 1.25
N SER A 26 -30.42 -2.37 1.98
CA SER A 26 -30.76 -1.69 3.25
C SER A 26 -29.79 -2.00 4.40
N LYS A 27 -29.17 -3.18 4.38
CA LYS A 27 -28.18 -3.62 5.37
C LYS A 27 -26.86 -4.01 4.71
N LEU A 28 -25.90 -3.10 4.79
CA LEU A 28 -24.55 -3.29 4.23
C LEU A 28 -23.72 -4.30 5.05
N VAL A 29 -22.93 -5.11 4.35
CA VAL A 29 -21.90 -6.02 4.89
C VAL A 29 -20.53 -5.42 4.56
N PRO A 30 -19.78 -4.91 5.55
CA PRO A 30 -18.50 -4.27 5.30
C PRO A 30 -17.37 -5.25 5.00
N GLU A 31 -16.59 -4.94 3.98
CA GLU A 31 -15.33 -5.60 3.62
C GLU A 31 -14.10 -4.76 3.97
N GLY A 32 -14.30 -3.57 4.54
CA GLY A 32 -13.27 -2.64 4.94
C GLY A 32 -13.43 -2.15 6.37
N ILE A 33 -12.32 -1.72 6.95
CA ILE A 33 -12.26 -1.10 8.27
C ILE A 33 -11.96 0.40 8.17
N GLU A 34 -12.28 1.12 9.24
CA GLU A 34 -11.92 2.52 9.43
C GLU A 34 -10.87 2.63 10.52
N GLY A 35 -9.96 3.59 10.37
CA GLY A 35 -8.89 3.82 11.31
C GLY A 35 -8.34 5.23 11.22
N ARG A 36 -7.25 5.46 11.94
CA ARG A 36 -6.54 6.74 11.93
C ARG A 36 -5.08 6.51 11.64
N VAL A 37 -4.52 7.38 10.81
CA VAL A 37 -3.10 7.42 10.51
C VAL A 37 -2.48 8.70 11.05
N PRO A 38 -1.21 8.67 11.49
CA PRO A 38 -0.47 9.87 11.86
C PRO A 38 -0.42 10.89 10.71
N TYR A 39 -0.28 12.17 11.05
CA TYR A 39 0.03 13.18 10.06
C TYR A 39 1.46 13.00 9.57
N LYS A 40 1.66 13.00 8.25
CA LYS A 40 2.96 12.70 7.60
C LYS A 40 3.63 13.91 6.93
N GLY A 41 3.17 15.13 7.20
CA GLY A 41 3.69 16.32 6.52
C GLY A 41 3.11 16.50 5.12
N THR A 42 3.92 17.04 4.20
CA THR A 42 3.51 17.27 2.81
C THR A 42 3.56 15.98 2.00
N VAL A 43 2.81 15.95 0.89
CA VAL A 43 2.88 14.81 -0.04
C VAL A 43 4.27 14.69 -0.67
N SER A 44 4.92 15.83 -0.93
CA SER A 44 6.24 15.87 -1.56
C SER A 44 7.30 15.13 -0.74
N ASP A 45 7.29 15.31 0.59
CA ASP A 45 8.24 14.64 1.49
C ASP A 45 8.12 13.10 1.43
N THR A 46 6.88 12.60 1.43
CA THR A 46 6.60 11.16 1.32
C THR A 46 7.02 10.63 -0.05
N VAL A 47 6.71 11.37 -1.13
CA VAL A 47 7.09 10.98 -2.50
C VAL A 47 8.61 10.94 -2.67
N TYR A 48 9.33 11.92 -2.10
CA TYR A 48 10.79 11.96 -2.14
C TYR A 48 11.42 10.70 -1.54
N GLN A 49 10.97 10.30 -0.35
CA GLN A 49 11.46 9.08 0.33
C GLN A 49 11.14 7.80 -0.47
N LEU A 50 9.93 7.70 -1.02
CA LEU A 50 9.53 6.56 -1.86
C LEU A 50 10.41 6.44 -3.12
N ILE A 51 10.66 7.56 -3.81
CA ILE A 51 11.53 7.58 -5.00
C ILE A 51 12.97 7.22 -4.61
N GLY A 52 13.46 7.72 -3.46
CA GLY A 52 14.78 7.38 -2.94
C GLY A 52 14.96 5.87 -2.75
N GLY A 53 13.99 5.21 -2.09
CA GLY A 53 14.01 3.76 -1.90
C GLY A 53 13.97 2.96 -3.21
N VAL A 54 13.13 3.37 -4.16
CA VAL A 54 13.06 2.72 -5.48
C VAL A 54 14.40 2.85 -6.22
N ARG A 55 15.01 4.03 -6.24
CA ARG A 55 16.30 4.26 -6.90
C ARG A 55 17.43 3.46 -6.27
N ALA A 56 17.48 3.39 -4.93
CA ALA A 56 18.46 2.57 -4.22
C ALA A 56 18.31 1.08 -4.60
N GLY A 57 17.07 0.57 -4.61
CA GLY A 57 16.76 -0.79 -5.04
C GLY A 57 17.15 -1.08 -6.50
N MET A 58 16.84 -0.16 -7.41
CA MET A 58 17.26 -0.25 -8.82
C MET A 58 18.78 -0.29 -8.97
N GLY A 59 19.52 0.44 -8.13
CA GLY A 59 20.98 0.38 -8.08
C GLY A 59 21.51 -1.01 -7.70
N TYR A 60 20.95 -1.65 -6.68
CA TYR A 60 21.34 -3.01 -6.27
C TYR A 60 21.09 -4.08 -7.34
N VAL A 61 20.03 -3.90 -8.14
CA VAL A 61 19.65 -4.85 -9.21
C VAL A 61 20.33 -4.49 -10.54
N GLY A 62 20.99 -3.34 -10.64
CA GLY A 62 21.62 -2.87 -11.89
C GLY A 62 20.62 -2.49 -12.98
N ALA A 63 19.44 -1.99 -12.60
CA ALA A 63 18.38 -1.59 -13.52
C ALA A 63 18.40 -0.07 -13.79
N ALA A 64 18.59 0.34 -15.04
CA ALA A 64 18.62 1.75 -15.42
C ALA A 64 17.21 2.38 -15.54
N ASN A 65 16.17 1.56 -15.69
CA ASN A 65 14.78 1.98 -15.81
C ASN A 65 13.82 0.91 -15.27
N LEU A 66 12.53 1.23 -15.20
CA LEU A 66 11.52 0.33 -14.63
C LEU A 66 11.31 -0.95 -15.45
N SER A 67 11.43 -0.89 -16.78
CA SER A 67 11.33 -2.09 -17.62
C SER A 67 12.45 -3.07 -17.29
N GLN A 68 13.70 -2.59 -17.18
CA GLN A 68 14.83 -3.41 -16.76
C GLN A 68 14.67 -3.96 -15.35
N LEU A 69 14.08 -3.19 -14.42
CA LEU A 69 13.81 -3.68 -13.08
C LEU A 69 12.84 -4.87 -13.11
N VAL A 70 11.76 -4.76 -13.90
CA VAL A 70 10.78 -5.85 -14.06
C VAL A 70 11.39 -7.08 -14.73
N GLU A 71 12.25 -6.89 -15.73
CA GLU A 71 12.87 -7.98 -16.49
C GLU A 71 14.01 -8.69 -15.73
N HIS A 72 14.84 -7.93 -15.01
CA HIS A 72 16.08 -8.44 -14.43
C HIS A 72 16.00 -8.78 -12.94
N ALA A 73 15.05 -8.20 -12.18
CA ALA A 73 14.96 -8.47 -10.75
C ALA A 73 14.70 -9.96 -10.47
N ARG A 74 15.44 -10.51 -9.50
CA ARG A 74 15.25 -11.86 -8.98
C ARG A 74 14.91 -11.78 -7.50
N PHE A 75 13.89 -12.55 -7.12
CA PHE A 75 13.45 -12.64 -5.73
C PHE A 75 13.93 -13.95 -5.12
N MET A 76 14.19 -13.91 -3.82
CA MET A 76 14.51 -15.07 -3.00
C MET A 76 13.47 -15.22 -1.91
N ARG A 77 13.02 -16.45 -1.66
CA ARG A 77 12.13 -16.75 -0.53
C ARG A 77 12.93 -16.77 0.76
N ILE A 78 12.44 -16.09 1.78
CA ILE A 78 13.03 -16.08 3.12
C ILE A 78 12.07 -16.70 4.12
N THR A 79 12.60 -17.17 5.25
CA THR A 79 11.79 -17.64 6.38
C THR A 79 11.32 -16.46 7.23
N GLY A 80 10.42 -16.72 8.19
CA GLY A 80 10.02 -15.69 9.16
C GLY A 80 11.18 -15.15 10.01
N ALA A 81 12.24 -15.93 10.21
CA ALA A 81 13.46 -15.47 10.87
C ALA A 81 14.21 -14.44 10.00
N GLY A 82 14.35 -14.70 8.69
CA GLY A 82 14.95 -13.76 7.75
C GLY A 82 14.17 -12.44 7.64
N LEU A 83 12.85 -12.47 7.83
CA LEU A 83 12.04 -11.23 7.88
C LEU A 83 12.41 -10.36 9.10
N ARG A 84 12.63 -10.97 10.26
CA ARG A 84 13.05 -10.26 11.48
C ARG A 84 14.47 -9.71 11.36
N GLU A 85 15.38 -10.51 10.80
CA GLU A 85 16.77 -10.10 10.54
C GLU A 85 16.84 -8.86 9.65
N GLY A 86 16.00 -8.77 8.62
CA GLY A 86 15.98 -7.63 7.70
C GLY A 86 15.35 -6.34 8.27
N HIS A 87 14.59 -6.42 9.37
CA HIS A 87 14.11 -5.24 10.09
C HIS A 87 15.08 -4.88 11.21
N PRO A 88 15.11 -3.63 11.68
CA PRO A 88 15.75 -3.30 12.95
C PRO A 88 15.18 -4.21 14.05
N HIS A 89 16.04 -4.96 14.73
CA HIS A 89 15.69 -5.96 15.73
C HIS A 89 16.57 -5.84 16.97
#